data_AF-A0AAW5HRQ3-F1
#
_entry.id   AF-A0AAW5HRQ3-F1
#
_cell.length_a   1.000
_cell.length_b   1.000
_cell.length_c   1.000
_cell.angle_alpha   90.00
_cell.angle_beta   90.00
_cell.angle_gamma   90.00
#
_symmetry.space_group_name_H-M   'P 1'
#
loop_
_entity.id
_entity.type
_entity.pdbx_description
1 polymer ?
#
loop_
_entity_poly.entity_id
_entity_poly.type
_entity_poly.pdbx_seq_one_letter_code
_entity_poly.pdbx_strand_id
1 'polypeptide(L)'
;MKKQLGLMLVITCSAAMLVAPQAMAEDTAQLTEARCVALVDAVKDATAKQRDAQDRERATQQTLDAAQRDVAAAQEELKAAKGMVAAAQRLLDDATTDRTAKQSAVPAGVTAESAQQALEDAKARAAEAAAALEASKAEAQQQFDRGSLGFFEAMGATDAVAELNTDFRFKEEDPVAGQTGYRIADDTHIGETDDATHLDNMKTAIGWLPEANELRESDGQPALPVSDFLMAQAQVNVNWSHQLPRGHSKNGWDNLSWNYDNPFKGWFHEERVAYFEAIEKGEKPFEAGAGHYMAIVNPDMRATGFAVNTKAFRYQGYPWRIAHAQTFATHWMKQGTPLFTVDEYTERFNTYYDGLKHAIEFGDATKRQTLEEREGDVDKAERTLEAARALRAAEELVAKREQELSAAKEAQPARQTAAEEALTAAKQAQEDAAAAAATAKAAAAEARAATERAEAEYKPVQAECATLAAPEKDGSSTGGIIAGVVLGLLAIVGIVVATNPGVLNMF
;
A
#
# COMPACT_ATOMS: atom_id res chain seq x y z
N MET A 1 14.94 -54.92 -34.19
CA MET A 1 15.51 -55.77 -35.26
C MET A 1 16.66 -55.04 -35.95
N LYS A 2 17.90 -55.35 -35.60
CA LYS A 2 19.12 -55.21 -36.43
C LYS A 2 20.23 -55.94 -35.66
N LYS A 3 20.55 -57.14 -36.13
CA LYS A 3 21.61 -58.01 -35.58
C LYS A 3 22.96 -57.45 -36.00
N GLN A 4 23.86 -57.19 -35.06
CA GLN A 4 25.30 -57.21 -35.31
C GLN A 4 25.92 -58.29 -34.43
N LEU A 5 26.44 -59.32 -35.11
CA LEU A 5 27.26 -60.39 -34.55
C LEU A 5 28.60 -59.78 -34.08
N GLY A 6 28.87 -59.87 -32.78
CA GLY A 6 30.19 -59.69 -32.19
C GLY A 6 30.71 -61.04 -31.72
N LEU A 7 31.70 -61.56 -32.43
CA LEU A 7 32.35 -62.85 -32.24
C LEU A 7 33.05 -62.90 -30.86
N MET A 8 32.49 -63.62 -29.89
CA MET A 8 33.16 -63.95 -28.63
C MET A 8 34.28 -64.95 -28.90
N LEU A 9 35.52 -64.47 -28.93
CA LEU A 9 36.72 -65.30 -28.91
C LEU A 9 36.93 -65.78 -27.47
N VAL A 10 36.42 -66.97 -27.17
CA VAL A 10 36.71 -67.69 -25.91
C VAL A 10 38.18 -68.11 -25.95
N ILE A 11 39.06 -67.35 -25.31
CA ILE A 11 40.42 -67.78 -25.03
C ILE A 11 40.38 -68.57 -23.72
N THR A 12 40.25 -69.89 -23.84
CA THR A 12 40.57 -70.83 -22.77
C THR A 12 42.05 -70.69 -22.41
N CYS A 13 42.35 -70.06 -21.28
CA CYS A 13 43.70 -70.05 -20.73
C CYS A 13 43.92 -71.41 -20.04
N SER A 14 44.50 -72.36 -20.78
CA SER A 14 45.00 -73.61 -20.22
C SER A 14 46.08 -73.28 -19.19
N ALA A 15 45.80 -73.59 -17.92
CA ALA A 15 46.81 -73.64 -16.88
C ALA A 15 47.80 -74.77 -17.20
N ALA A 16 48.83 -74.46 -17.97
CA ALA A 16 50.02 -75.28 -18.03
C ALA A 16 50.75 -75.10 -16.69
N MET A 17 50.59 -76.09 -15.80
CA MET A 17 51.51 -76.28 -14.67
C MET A 17 52.92 -76.46 -15.26
N LEU A 18 53.70 -75.38 -15.30
CA LEU A 18 55.15 -75.50 -15.44
C LEU A 18 55.68 -75.95 -14.07
N VAL A 19 55.80 -77.26 -13.91
CA VAL A 19 56.60 -77.86 -12.85
C VAL A 19 58.04 -77.42 -13.12
N ALA A 20 58.52 -76.43 -12.36
CA ALA A 20 59.93 -76.12 -12.29
C ALA A 20 60.67 -77.35 -11.72
N PRO A 21 61.69 -77.89 -12.40
CA PRO A 21 62.51 -78.93 -11.80
C PRO A 21 63.26 -78.35 -10.60
N GLN A 22 63.25 -79.09 -9.49
CA GLN A 22 64.08 -78.84 -8.32
C GLN A 22 65.55 -78.80 -8.75
N ALA A 23 66.17 -77.63 -8.70
CA ALA A 23 67.62 -77.50 -8.78
C ALA A 23 68.20 -77.65 -7.37
N MET A 24 68.72 -78.85 -7.08
CA MET A 24 69.59 -79.08 -5.93
C MET A 24 71.05 -78.92 -6.37
N ALA A 25 71.74 -78.04 -5.65
CA ALA A 25 73.15 -78.06 -5.26
C ALA A 25 74.26 -77.91 -6.32
N GLU A 26 75.11 -76.91 -6.03
CA GLU A 26 76.56 -76.80 -6.26
C GLU A 26 77.08 -76.82 -7.70
N ASP A 27 77.31 -75.62 -8.25
CA ASP A 27 78.53 -75.32 -9.00
C ASP A 27 78.97 -73.88 -8.75
N THR A 28 80.23 -73.71 -8.34
CA THR A 28 80.93 -72.43 -8.17
C THR A 28 81.19 -71.80 -9.54
N ALA A 29 80.15 -71.22 -10.16
CA ALA A 29 80.34 -70.29 -11.27
C ALA A 29 80.84 -68.96 -10.71
N GLN A 30 82.06 -68.55 -11.07
CA GLN A 30 82.58 -67.22 -10.77
C GLN A 30 81.54 -66.14 -11.11
N LEU A 31 81.32 -65.20 -10.19
CA LEU A 31 80.45 -64.05 -10.41
C LEU A 31 81.06 -63.21 -11.55
N THR A 32 80.35 -63.07 -12.67
CA THR A 32 80.81 -62.33 -13.86
C THR A 32 80.10 -60.99 -14.00
N GLU A 33 80.75 -60.00 -14.63
CA GLU A 33 80.16 -58.70 -14.95
C GLU A 33 78.82 -58.83 -15.69
N ALA A 34 78.73 -59.76 -16.65
CA ALA A 34 77.50 -60.07 -17.38
C ALA A 34 76.36 -60.57 -16.48
N ARG A 35 76.66 -61.36 -15.44
CA ARG A 35 75.66 -61.87 -14.48
C ARG A 35 75.16 -60.75 -13.55
N CYS A 36 76.05 -59.83 -13.16
CA CYS A 36 75.68 -58.63 -12.40
C CYS A 36 74.79 -57.68 -13.21
N VAL A 37 75.10 -57.43 -14.48
CA VAL A 37 74.24 -56.63 -15.37
C VAL A 37 72.86 -57.28 -15.55
N ALA A 38 72.80 -58.60 -15.75
CA ALA A 38 71.53 -59.31 -15.90
C ALA A 38 70.63 -59.24 -14.65
N LEU A 39 71.20 -59.36 -13.43
CA LEU A 39 70.45 -59.21 -12.18
C LEU A 39 69.96 -57.78 -11.96
N VAL A 40 70.78 -56.79 -12.32
CA VAL A 40 70.44 -55.35 -12.29
C VAL A 40 69.29 -55.02 -13.24
N ASP A 41 69.36 -55.50 -14.48
CA ASP A 41 68.33 -55.30 -15.48
C ASP A 41 67.03 -56.03 -15.08
N ALA A 42 67.13 -57.23 -14.49
CA ALA A 42 65.98 -57.94 -13.95
C ALA A 42 65.26 -57.16 -12.84
N VAL A 43 65.99 -56.53 -11.91
CA VAL A 43 65.40 -55.65 -10.88
C VAL A 43 64.74 -54.43 -11.53
N LYS A 44 65.42 -53.73 -12.45
CA LYS A 44 64.86 -52.56 -13.14
C LYS A 44 63.60 -52.88 -13.92
N ASP A 45 63.60 -53.97 -14.68
CA ASP A 45 62.46 -54.44 -15.46
C ASP A 45 61.29 -54.86 -14.54
N ALA A 46 61.58 -55.53 -13.42
CA ALA A 46 60.57 -55.91 -12.44
C ALA A 46 59.95 -54.66 -11.78
N THR A 47 60.76 -53.68 -11.37
CA THR A 47 60.28 -52.41 -10.81
C THR A 47 59.44 -51.61 -11.81
N ALA A 48 59.85 -51.56 -13.09
CA ALA A 48 59.05 -50.91 -14.13
C ALA A 48 57.69 -51.60 -14.32
N LYS A 49 57.68 -52.94 -14.40
CA LYS A 49 56.44 -53.74 -14.48
C LYS A 49 55.55 -53.58 -13.24
N GLN A 50 56.13 -53.47 -12.05
CA GLN A 50 55.39 -53.19 -10.82
C GLN A 50 54.71 -51.83 -10.90
N ARG A 51 55.42 -50.78 -11.34
CA ARG A 51 54.86 -49.44 -11.48
C ARG A 51 53.70 -49.42 -12.47
N ASP A 52 53.88 -50.03 -13.64
CA ASP A 52 52.83 -50.13 -14.65
C ASP A 52 51.59 -50.89 -14.12
N ALA A 53 51.82 -51.97 -13.35
CA ALA A 53 50.75 -52.74 -12.73
C ALA A 53 50.02 -51.94 -11.63
N GLN A 54 50.74 -51.15 -10.83
CA GLN A 54 50.16 -50.27 -9.81
C GLN A 54 49.38 -49.10 -10.41
N ASP A 55 49.87 -48.51 -11.50
CA ASP A 55 49.15 -47.46 -12.23
C ASP A 55 47.86 -48.02 -12.86
N ARG A 56 47.93 -49.25 -13.39
CA ARG A 56 46.75 -49.97 -13.90
C ARG A 56 45.75 -50.31 -12.80
N GLU A 57 46.22 -50.79 -11.64
CA GLU A 57 45.40 -51.00 -10.43
C GLU A 57 44.65 -49.71 -10.07
N ARG A 58 45.36 -48.59 -9.94
CA ARG A 58 44.78 -47.29 -9.61
C ARG A 58 43.75 -46.83 -10.64
N ALA A 59 44.05 -46.96 -11.93
CA ALA A 59 43.12 -46.59 -13.00
C ALA A 59 41.85 -47.45 -12.98
N THR A 60 41.97 -48.76 -12.82
CA THR A 60 40.81 -49.66 -12.71
C THR A 60 39.97 -49.42 -11.47
N GLN A 61 40.60 -49.04 -10.34
CA GLN A 61 39.89 -48.67 -9.13
C GLN A 61 39.08 -47.37 -9.33
N GLN A 62 39.64 -46.36 -10.00
CA GLN A 62 38.90 -45.14 -10.34
C GLN A 62 37.69 -45.42 -11.25
N THR A 63 37.83 -46.35 -12.20
CA THR A 63 36.71 -46.81 -13.04
C THR A 63 35.63 -47.52 -12.22
N LEU A 64 36.02 -48.36 -11.26
CA LEU A 64 35.07 -49.01 -10.35
C LEU A 64 34.32 -47.98 -9.49
N ASP A 65 35.02 -46.99 -8.95
CA ASP A 65 34.40 -45.92 -8.16
C ASP A 65 33.43 -45.07 -9.00
N ALA A 66 33.74 -44.86 -10.29
CA ALA A 66 32.83 -44.19 -11.23
C ALA A 66 31.60 -45.04 -11.51
N ALA A 67 31.76 -46.33 -11.82
CA ALA A 67 30.64 -47.24 -12.06
C ALA A 67 29.72 -47.37 -10.82
N GLN A 68 30.28 -47.34 -9.60
CA GLN A 68 29.49 -47.29 -8.36
C GLN A 68 28.63 -46.03 -8.25
N ARG A 69 29.16 -44.85 -8.65
CA ARG A 69 28.38 -43.61 -8.69
C ARG A 69 27.28 -43.66 -9.76
N ASP A 70 27.55 -44.28 -10.90
CA ASP A 70 26.56 -44.45 -11.97
C ASP A 70 25.39 -45.34 -11.52
N VAL A 71 25.67 -46.41 -10.76
CA VAL A 71 24.62 -47.25 -10.15
C VAL A 71 23.78 -46.42 -9.18
N ALA A 72 24.41 -45.61 -8.31
CA ALA A 72 23.67 -44.75 -7.38
C ALA A 72 22.80 -43.72 -8.11
N ALA A 73 23.31 -43.10 -9.18
CA ALA A 73 22.55 -42.17 -10.01
C ALA A 73 21.36 -42.85 -10.70
N ALA A 74 21.55 -44.04 -11.26
CA ALA A 74 20.48 -44.81 -11.90
C ALA A 74 19.40 -45.26 -10.90
N GLN A 75 19.78 -45.57 -9.64
CA GLN A 75 18.83 -45.87 -8.57
C GLN A 75 17.95 -44.66 -8.21
N GLU A 76 18.55 -43.47 -8.08
CA GLU A 76 17.77 -42.25 -7.82
C GLU A 76 16.87 -41.86 -9.00
N GLU A 77 17.31 -42.05 -10.25
CA GLU A 77 16.45 -41.82 -11.42
C GLU A 77 15.27 -42.79 -11.47
N LEU A 78 15.48 -44.08 -11.16
CA LEU A 78 14.40 -45.06 -11.07
C LEU A 78 13.38 -44.69 -9.97
N LYS A 79 13.87 -44.23 -8.82
CA LYS A 79 13.03 -43.73 -7.72
C LYS A 79 12.26 -42.48 -8.13
N ALA A 80 12.89 -41.54 -8.83
CA ALA A 80 12.24 -40.34 -9.36
C ALA A 80 11.15 -40.70 -10.39
N ALA A 81 11.42 -41.62 -11.32
CA ALA A 81 10.46 -42.12 -12.29
C ALA A 81 9.25 -42.81 -11.62
N LYS A 82 9.48 -43.58 -10.55
CA LYS A 82 8.41 -44.19 -9.73
C LYS A 82 7.61 -43.16 -8.95
N GLY A 83 8.26 -42.10 -8.47
CA GLY A 83 7.64 -41.04 -7.67
C GLY A 83 6.89 -39.96 -8.46
N MET A 84 7.11 -39.82 -9.77
CA MET A 84 6.64 -38.65 -10.52
C MET A 84 5.12 -38.47 -10.54
N VAL A 85 4.33 -39.54 -10.67
CA VAL A 85 2.87 -39.46 -10.62
C VAL A 85 2.38 -39.09 -9.22
N ALA A 86 3.00 -39.64 -8.17
CA ALA A 86 2.67 -39.29 -6.79
C ALA A 86 3.01 -37.82 -6.48
N ALA A 87 4.11 -37.30 -7.03
CA ALA A 87 4.46 -35.89 -6.90
C ALA A 87 3.44 -34.98 -7.62
N ALA A 88 3.06 -35.31 -8.86
CA ALA A 88 2.05 -34.57 -9.60
C ALA A 88 0.67 -34.61 -8.92
N GLN A 89 0.27 -35.76 -8.35
CA GLN A 89 -0.97 -35.90 -7.61
C GLN A 89 -1.00 -35.00 -6.38
N ARG A 90 0.09 -34.94 -5.60
CA ARG A 90 0.16 -34.03 -4.43
C ARG A 90 -0.03 -32.57 -4.82
N LEU A 91 0.59 -32.13 -5.93
CA LEU A 91 0.43 -30.77 -6.43
C LEU A 91 -1.03 -30.47 -6.85
N LEU A 92 -1.74 -31.45 -7.39
CA LEU A 92 -3.17 -31.33 -7.70
C LEU A 92 -4.01 -31.28 -6.42
N ASP A 93 -3.72 -32.11 -5.42
CA ASP A 93 -4.42 -32.13 -4.14
C ASP A 93 -4.25 -30.78 -3.39
N ASP A 94 -3.03 -30.24 -3.39
CA ASP A 94 -2.72 -28.93 -2.82
C ASP A 94 -3.48 -27.80 -3.55
N ALA A 95 -3.47 -27.79 -4.88
CA ALA A 95 -4.21 -26.81 -5.68
C ALA A 95 -5.73 -26.93 -5.48
N THR A 96 -6.25 -28.14 -5.34
CA THR A 96 -7.68 -28.41 -5.08
C THR A 96 -8.09 -27.92 -3.71
N THR A 97 -7.22 -28.09 -2.71
CA THR A 97 -7.41 -27.57 -1.35
C THR A 97 -7.45 -26.04 -1.35
N ASP A 98 -6.48 -25.39 -2.00
CA ASP A 98 -6.46 -23.92 -2.12
C ASP A 98 -7.70 -23.39 -2.84
N ARG A 99 -8.08 -23.97 -3.99
CA ARG A 99 -9.32 -23.61 -4.70
C ARG A 99 -10.54 -23.69 -3.78
N THR A 100 -10.66 -24.78 -3.00
CA THR A 100 -11.79 -24.98 -2.09
C THR A 100 -11.82 -23.91 -0.99
N ALA A 101 -10.65 -23.55 -0.44
CA ALA A 101 -10.53 -22.45 0.52
C ALA A 101 -10.94 -21.11 -0.09
N LYS A 102 -10.45 -20.78 -1.30
CA LYS A 102 -10.86 -19.55 -2.00
C LYS A 102 -12.35 -19.53 -2.34
N GLN A 103 -12.94 -20.67 -2.68
CA GLN A 103 -14.37 -20.75 -3.01
C GLN A 103 -15.26 -20.35 -1.82
N SER A 104 -14.87 -20.71 -0.60
CA SER A 104 -15.60 -20.31 0.61
C SER A 104 -15.63 -18.81 0.87
N ALA A 105 -14.70 -18.05 0.28
CA ALA A 105 -14.63 -16.59 0.41
C ALA A 105 -15.49 -15.86 -0.64
N VAL A 106 -16.01 -16.58 -1.65
CA VAL A 106 -16.80 -16.02 -2.74
C VAL A 106 -18.26 -16.42 -2.54
N PRO A 107 -19.22 -15.46 -2.51
CA PRO A 107 -20.63 -15.80 -2.43
C PRO A 107 -21.07 -16.70 -3.60
N ALA A 108 -22.01 -17.61 -3.34
CA ALA A 108 -22.48 -18.56 -4.35
C ALA A 108 -23.04 -17.84 -5.59
N GLY A 109 -22.61 -18.26 -6.78
CA GLY A 109 -23.04 -17.69 -8.06
C GLY A 109 -22.33 -16.39 -8.48
N VAL A 110 -21.39 -15.88 -7.68
CA VAL A 110 -20.57 -14.72 -8.04
C VAL A 110 -19.39 -15.16 -8.90
N THR A 111 -19.19 -14.46 -10.03
CA THR A 111 -18.01 -14.60 -10.90
C THR A 111 -17.18 -13.32 -10.83
N ALA A 112 -15.97 -13.34 -11.39
CA ALA A 112 -15.14 -12.13 -11.47
C ALA A 112 -15.84 -11.03 -12.29
N GLU A 113 -16.59 -11.40 -13.32
CA GLU A 113 -17.34 -10.48 -14.17
C GLU A 113 -18.55 -9.88 -13.43
N SER A 114 -19.34 -10.69 -12.73
CA SER A 114 -20.49 -10.17 -11.97
C SER A 114 -20.04 -9.33 -10.76
N ALA A 115 -18.93 -9.72 -10.11
CA ALA A 115 -18.32 -8.91 -9.04
C ALA A 115 -17.76 -7.58 -9.57
N GLN A 116 -17.18 -7.57 -10.77
CA GLN A 116 -16.72 -6.33 -11.42
C GLN A 116 -17.90 -5.41 -11.71
N GLN A 117 -19.00 -5.93 -12.26
CA GLN A 117 -20.20 -5.13 -12.49
C GLN A 117 -20.77 -4.56 -11.19
N ALA A 118 -20.83 -5.38 -10.13
CA ALA A 118 -21.30 -4.93 -8.82
C ALA A 118 -20.41 -3.81 -8.24
N LEU A 119 -19.11 -3.85 -8.49
CA LEU A 119 -18.19 -2.77 -8.11
C LEU A 119 -18.47 -1.48 -8.88
N GLU A 120 -18.66 -1.55 -10.20
CA GLU A 120 -19.00 -0.36 -11.00
C GLU A 120 -20.35 0.23 -10.56
N ASP A 121 -21.35 -0.61 -10.30
CA ASP A 121 -22.66 -0.17 -9.81
C ASP A 121 -22.55 0.49 -8.42
N ALA A 122 -21.73 -0.08 -7.52
CA ALA A 122 -21.48 0.51 -6.21
C ALA A 122 -20.79 1.88 -6.32
N LYS A 123 -19.80 2.00 -7.21
CA LYS A 123 -19.10 3.27 -7.49
C LYS A 123 -20.05 4.33 -8.06
N ALA A 124 -20.93 3.94 -8.98
CA ALA A 124 -21.93 4.84 -9.52
C ALA A 124 -22.86 5.39 -8.42
N ARG A 125 -23.35 4.52 -7.54
CA ARG A 125 -24.20 4.93 -6.40
C ARG A 125 -23.47 5.82 -5.40
N ALA A 126 -22.19 5.58 -5.14
CA ALA A 126 -21.38 6.44 -4.29
C ALA A 126 -21.20 7.83 -4.92
N ALA A 127 -20.94 7.89 -6.23
CA ALA A 127 -20.85 9.16 -6.96
C ALA A 127 -22.18 9.94 -6.96
N GLU A 128 -23.31 9.26 -7.14
CA GLU A 128 -24.64 9.86 -7.01
C GLU A 128 -24.89 10.42 -5.60
N ALA A 129 -24.52 9.67 -4.55
CA ALA A 129 -24.65 10.13 -3.17
C ALA A 129 -23.76 11.36 -2.87
N ALA A 130 -22.53 11.37 -3.38
CA ALA A 130 -21.63 12.51 -3.26
C ALA A 130 -22.19 13.76 -3.96
N ALA A 131 -22.71 13.60 -5.18
CA ALA A 131 -23.34 14.69 -5.92
C ALA A 131 -24.59 15.23 -5.18
N ALA A 132 -25.40 14.35 -4.60
CA ALA A 132 -26.57 14.74 -3.82
C ALA A 132 -26.18 15.52 -2.54
N LEU A 133 -25.09 15.13 -1.88
CA LEU A 133 -24.55 15.84 -0.73
C LEU A 133 -24.07 17.25 -1.11
N GLU A 134 -23.30 17.38 -2.19
CA GLU A 134 -22.85 18.69 -2.68
C GLU A 134 -24.02 19.57 -3.12
N ALA A 135 -25.03 19.00 -3.79
CA ALA A 135 -26.26 19.71 -4.10
C ALA A 135 -26.96 20.23 -2.84
N SER A 136 -26.93 19.49 -1.72
CA SER A 136 -27.53 19.97 -0.46
C SER A 136 -26.81 21.15 0.16
N LYS A 137 -25.48 21.26 0.01
CA LYS A 137 -24.72 22.43 0.45
C LYS A 137 -25.09 23.64 -0.39
N ALA A 138 -25.23 23.45 -1.71
CA ALA A 138 -25.67 24.51 -2.62
C ALA A 138 -27.11 24.96 -2.33
N GLU A 139 -28.02 24.03 -2.02
CA GLU A 139 -29.39 24.34 -1.58
C GLU A 139 -29.38 25.16 -0.27
N ALA A 140 -28.55 24.79 0.70
CA ALA A 140 -28.40 25.54 1.95
C ALA A 140 -27.85 26.95 1.70
N GLN A 141 -26.86 27.10 0.81
CA GLN A 141 -26.34 28.41 0.41
C GLN A 141 -27.41 29.26 -0.26
N GLN A 142 -28.19 28.67 -1.18
CA GLN A 142 -29.31 29.38 -1.80
C GLN A 142 -30.33 29.87 -0.76
N GLN A 143 -30.63 29.08 0.27
CA GLN A 143 -31.50 29.54 1.36
C GLN A 143 -30.85 30.62 2.21
N PHE A 144 -29.53 30.55 2.47
CA PHE A 144 -28.79 31.60 3.17
C PHE A 144 -28.81 32.93 2.39
N ASP A 145 -28.65 32.87 1.07
CA ASP A 145 -28.67 34.02 0.17
C ASP A 145 -30.07 34.65 0.05
N ARG A 146 -31.12 33.99 0.54
CA ARG A 146 -32.46 34.59 0.66
C ARG A 146 -32.58 35.50 1.88
N GLY A 147 -31.55 35.63 2.72
CA GLY A 147 -31.54 36.60 3.79
C GLY A 147 -32.72 36.44 4.77
N SER A 148 -33.18 37.58 5.30
CA SER A 148 -34.34 37.65 6.18
C SER A 148 -35.64 37.20 5.50
N LEU A 149 -35.75 37.30 4.16
CA LEU A 149 -36.90 36.74 3.42
C LEU A 149 -37.00 35.23 3.66
N GLY A 150 -35.87 34.50 3.52
CA GLY A 150 -35.83 33.06 3.80
C GLY A 150 -36.18 32.73 5.25
N PHE A 151 -35.70 33.53 6.20
CA PHE A 151 -36.04 33.39 7.61
C PHE A 151 -37.55 33.60 7.87
N PHE A 152 -38.13 34.69 7.38
CA PHE A 152 -39.54 35.01 7.61
C PHE A 152 -40.47 33.97 6.97
N GLU A 153 -40.14 33.46 5.78
CA GLU A 153 -40.90 32.35 5.18
C GLU A 153 -40.82 31.08 6.02
N ALA A 154 -39.63 30.72 6.52
CA ALA A 154 -39.44 29.55 7.37
C ALA A 154 -40.21 29.67 8.70
N MET A 155 -40.38 30.90 9.19
CA MET A 155 -41.18 31.20 10.38
C MET A 155 -42.68 31.36 10.09
N GLY A 156 -43.11 31.34 8.82
CA GLY A 156 -44.50 31.59 8.42
C GLY A 156 -44.97 33.05 8.62
N ALA A 157 -44.04 34.01 8.75
CA ALA A 157 -44.30 35.43 8.97
C ALA A 157 -44.70 36.14 7.66
N THR A 158 -45.88 35.80 7.14
CA THR A 158 -46.37 36.31 5.83
C THR A 158 -46.49 37.84 5.74
N ASP A 159 -46.75 38.52 6.87
CA ASP A 159 -46.80 39.98 6.95
C ASP A 159 -45.40 40.60 6.86
N ALA A 160 -44.40 40.00 7.49
CA ALA A 160 -42.99 40.39 7.34
C ALA A 160 -42.50 40.18 5.89
N VAL A 161 -42.86 39.05 5.27
CA VAL A 161 -42.56 38.79 3.85
C VAL A 161 -43.20 39.85 2.95
N ALA A 162 -44.46 40.23 3.21
CA ALA A 162 -45.13 41.27 2.46
C ALA A 162 -44.47 42.65 2.66
N GLU A 163 -44.02 42.95 3.88
CA GLU A 163 -43.37 44.22 4.21
C GLU A 163 -42.04 44.41 3.46
N LEU A 164 -41.23 43.35 3.34
CA LEU A 164 -39.98 43.40 2.55
C LEU A 164 -40.21 43.85 1.09
N ASN A 165 -41.42 43.66 0.57
CA ASN A 165 -41.84 44.08 -0.77
C ASN A 165 -43.00 45.08 -0.73
N THR A 166 -43.09 45.91 0.31
CA THR A 166 -44.20 46.85 0.52
C THR A 166 -44.40 47.79 -0.68
N ASP A 167 -45.66 48.12 -0.99
CA ASP A 167 -46.04 49.12 -2.00
C ASP A 167 -45.98 50.56 -1.45
N PHE A 168 -45.47 50.75 -0.23
CA PHE A 168 -45.35 52.06 0.37
C PHE A 168 -44.48 53.00 -0.48
N ARG A 169 -45.02 54.18 -0.78
CA ARG A 169 -44.36 55.22 -1.57
C ARG A 169 -44.07 56.44 -0.72
N PHE A 170 -42.82 56.89 -0.76
CA PHE A 170 -42.42 58.18 -0.22
C PHE A 170 -43.17 59.28 -0.97
N LYS A 171 -43.94 60.09 -0.22
CA LYS A 171 -44.93 61.02 -0.80
C LYS A 171 -44.29 62.27 -1.39
N GLU A 172 -43.13 62.64 -0.90
CA GLU A 172 -42.37 63.80 -1.34
C GLU A 172 -41.41 63.39 -2.47
N GLU A 173 -40.74 64.37 -3.06
CA GLU A 173 -39.65 64.09 -3.99
C GLU A 173 -38.49 63.45 -3.23
N ASP A 174 -38.09 62.25 -3.64
CA ASP A 174 -36.94 61.57 -3.05
C ASP A 174 -35.68 62.41 -3.26
N PRO A 175 -34.95 62.80 -2.21
CA PRO A 175 -33.87 63.77 -2.33
C PRO A 175 -32.61 63.23 -3.01
N VAL A 176 -32.57 61.92 -3.29
CA VAL A 176 -31.45 61.24 -3.97
C VAL A 176 -31.81 60.92 -5.42
N ALA A 177 -32.97 60.31 -5.66
CA ALA A 177 -33.45 59.89 -6.97
C ALA A 177 -34.14 61.01 -7.75
N GLY A 178 -34.60 62.08 -7.08
CA GLY A 178 -35.36 63.17 -7.70
C GLY A 178 -36.75 62.76 -8.19
N GLN A 179 -37.35 61.73 -7.58
CA GLN A 179 -38.62 61.15 -8.00
C GLN A 179 -39.69 61.29 -6.91
N THR A 180 -40.86 61.80 -7.28
CA THR A 180 -42.05 61.78 -6.40
C THR A 180 -42.72 60.40 -6.44
N GLY A 181 -43.15 59.88 -5.29
CA GLY A 181 -43.81 58.58 -5.22
C GLY A 181 -42.85 57.40 -5.33
N TYR A 182 -41.57 57.61 -5.00
CA TYR A 182 -40.55 56.57 -4.96
C TYR A 182 -40.95 55.46 -3.99
N ARG A 183 -40.88 54.20 -4.42
CA ARG A 183 -41.23 53.06 -3.57
C ARG A 183 -40.02 52.66 -2.74
N ILE A 184 -40.14 52.73 -1.43
CA ILE A 184 -38.99 52.57 -0.53
C ILE A 184 -38.38 51.16 -0.57
N ALA A 185 -39.21 50.15 -0.86
CA ALA A 185 -38.77 48.76 -1.00
C ALA A 185 -37.87 48.53 -2.22
N ASP A 186 -37.84 49.47 -3.19
CA ASP A 186 -36.98 49.34 -4.38
C ASP A 186 -35.48 49.48 -4.03
N ASP A 187 -35.15 49.98 -2.82
CA ASP A 187 -33.77 50.00 -2.30
C ASP A 187 -33.39 48.75 -1.49
N THR A 188 -34.31 47.81 -1.29
CA THR A 188 -34.05 46.55 -0.59
C THR A 188 -33.57 45.49 -1.57
N HIS A 189 -32.32 45.07 -1.42
CA HIS A 189 -31.69 44.05 -2.25
C HIS A 189 -31.52 42.77 -1.43
N ILE A 190 -32.52 41.89 -1.52
CA ILE A 190 -32.64 40.71 -0.65
C ILE A 190 -31.35 39.89 -0.65
N GLY A 191 -30.74 39.77 0.53
CA GLY A 191 -29.57 38.92 0.77
C GLY A 191 -28.24 39.46 0.24
N GLU A 192 -28.17 40.68 -0.30
CA GLU A 192 -26.89 41.32 -0.59
C GLU A 192 -26.11 41.55 0.71
N THR A 193 -24.80 41.29 0.72
CA THR A 193 -23.98 41.23 1.95
C THR A 193 -24.00 42.51 2.80
N ASP A 194 -24.26 43.65 2.18
CA ASP A 194 -24.31 44.97 2.82
C ASP A 194 -25.74 45.51 3.04
N ASP A 195 -26.75 44.77 2.56
CA ASP A 195 -28.17 45.05 2.77
C ASP A 195 -28.64 44.57 4.14
N ALA A 196 -29.61 45.27 4.74
CA ALA A 196 -30.13 44.92 6.06
C ALA A 196 -30.83 43.56 6.13
N THR A 197 -31.21 43.01 4.98
CA THR A 197 -31.80 41.68 4.84
C THR A 197 -30.77 40.56 4.83
N HIS A 198 -29.47 40.83 4.71
CA HIS A 198 -28.46 39.79 4.88
C HIS A 198 -28.49 39.22 6.29
N LEU A 199 -28.35 37.91 6.44
CA LEU A 199 -28.49 37.26 7.75
C LEU A 199 -27.42 37.73 8.75
N ASP A 200 -26.20 38.06 8.32
CA ASP A 200 -25.17 38.59 9.24
C ASP A 200 -25.54 39.99 9.77
N ASN A 201 -26.14 40.83 8.93
CA ASN A 201 -26.62 42.15 9.32
C ASN A 201 -27.86 42.03 10.22
N MET A 202 -28.76 41.09 9.93
CA MET A 202 -29.89 40.76 10.80
C MET A 202 -29.44 40.23 12.16
N LYS A 203 -28.41 39.38 12.21
CA LYS A 203 -27.80 38.89 13.46
C LYS A 203 -27.25 40.05 14.29
N THR A 204 -26.56 40.98 13.64
CA THR A 204 -26.06 42.20 14.28
C THR A 204 -27.20 43.07 14.81
N ALA A 205 -28.27 43.23 14.03
CA ALA A 205 -29.46 43.97 14.44
C ALA A 205 -30.15 43.37 15.68
N ILE A 206 -30.29 42.04 15.74
CA ILE A 206 -30.85 41.33 16.89
C ILE A 206 -29.99 41.56 18.14
N GLY A 207 -28.66 41.64 17.98
CA GLY A 207 -27.73 41.94 19.06
C GLY A 207 -27.92 43.30 19.75
N TRP A 208 -28.60 44.25 19.11
CA TRP A 208 -28.92 45.56 19.70
C TRP A 208 -30.20 45.57 20.54
N LEU A 209 -31.07 44.58 20.39
CA LEU A 209 -32.36 44.52 21.08
C LEU A 209 -32.24 44.37 22.62
N PRO A 210 -31.28 43.61 23.18
CA PRO A 210 -31.06 43.58 24.62
C PRO A 210 -30.75 44.97 25.19
N GLU A 211 -29.78 45.69 24.61
CA GLU A 211 -29.41 47.05 25.06
C GLU A 211 -30.58 48.02 24.93
N ALA A 212 -31.36 47.93 23.84
CA ALA A 212 -32.56 48.75 23.67
C ALA A 212 -33.56 48.60 24.83
N ASN A 213 -33.79 47.35 25.26
CA ASN A 213 -34.69 47.05 26.36
C ASN A 213 -34.08 47.40 27.73
N GLU A 214 -32.79 47.15 27.95
CA GLU A 214 -32.10 47.56 29.18
C GLU A 214 -32.18 49.08 29.39
N LEU A 215 -31.95 49.88 28.35
CA LEU A 215 -32.05 51.33 28.41
C LEU A 215 -33.49 51.79 28.67
N ARG A 216 -34.46 51.18 27.99
CA ARG A 216 -35.89 51.46 28.20
C ARG A 216 -36.35 51.14 29.63
N GLU A 217 -35.89 50.02 30.19
CA GLU A 217 -36.17 49.61 31.57
C GLU A 217 -35.48 50.51 32.60
N SER A 218 -34.29 51.02 32.29
CA SER A 218 -33.57 51.96 33.17
C SER A 218 -34.35 53.26 33.43
N ASP A 219 -35.23 53.66 32.51
CA ASP A 219 -36.15 54.80 32.65
C ASP A 219 -37.60 54.37 32.96
N GLY A 220 -37.77 53.17 33.52
CA GLY A 220 -39.02 52.72 34.15
C GLY A 220 -40.09 52.20 33.20
N GLN A 221 -39.77 51.96 31.93
CA GLN A 221 -40.68 51.37 30.95
C GLN A 221 -40.43 49.88 30.78
N PRO A 222 -41.45 49.04 30.57
CA PRO A 222 -41.23 47.62 30.36
C PRO A 222 -40.48 47.34 29.05
N ALA A 223 -39.69 46.27 29.02
CA ALA A 223 -39.09 45.73 27.80
C ALA A 223 -40.15 45.54 26.70
N LEU A 224 -39.77 45.88 25.46
CA LEU A 224 -40.59 45.67 24.28
C LEU A 224 -40.32 44.27 23.70
N PRO A 225 -41.38 43.52 23.36
CA PRO A 225 -41.23 42.32 22.56
C PRO A 225 -40.92 42.67 21.10
N VAL A 226 -40.34 41.69 20.40
CA VAL A 226 -39.91 41.76 19.01
C VAL A 226 -41.00 41.21 18.09
N SER A 227 -41.21 41.86 16.95
CA SER A 227 -42.15 41.43 15.91
C SER A 227 -41.43 41.19 14.58
N ASP A 228 -41.74 40.07 13.91
CA ASP A 228 -41.20 39.77 12.57
C ASP A 228 -41.53 40.89 11.57
N PHE A 229 -42.76 41.45 11.61
CA PHE A 229 -43.15 42.58 10.76
C PHE A 229 -42.30 43.83 11.02
N LEU A 230 -42.05 44.18 12.28
CA LEU A 230 -41.27 45.36 12.62
C LEU A 230 -39.78 45.18 12.26
N MET A 231 -39.24 43.96 12.37
CA MET A 231 -37.90 43.64 11.88
C MET A 231 -37.81 43.85 10.36
N ALA A 232 -38.77 43.35 9.59
CA ALA A 232 -38.85 43.59 8.14
C ALA A 232 -39.02 45.08 7.80
N GLN A 233 -39.89 45.80 8.52
CA GLN A 233 -40.10 47.23 8.34
C GLN A 233 -38.81 48.02 8.62
N ALA A 234 -38.07 47.66 9.67
CA ALA A 234 -36.79 48.30 9.99
C ALA A 234 -35.78 48.08 8.86
N GLN A 235 -35.74 46.88 8.28
CA GLN A 235 -34.86 46.55 7.15
C GLN A 235 -35.18 47.41 5.92
N VAL A 236 -36.46 47.48 5.52
CA VAL A 236 -36.89 48.31 4.40
C VAL A 236 -36.61 49.80 4.67
N ASN A 237 -36.93 50.27 5.87
CA ASN A 237 -36.70 51.67 6.23
C ASN A 237 -35.23 52.03 6.20
N VAL A 238 -34.35 51.22 6.79
CA VAL A 238 -32.91 51.53 6.81
C VAL A 238 -32.27 51.39 5.44
N ASN A 239 -32.68 50.43 4.62
CA ASN A 239 -32.15 50.27 3.26
C ASN A 239 -32.44 51.50 2.40
N TRP A 240 -33.66 52.04 2.47
CA TRP A 240 -34.00 53.30 1.80
C TRP A 240 -33.27 54.50 2.43
N SER A 241 -33.34 54.63 3.77
CA SER A 241 -32.85 55.80 4.52
C SER A 241 -31.33 55.87 4.60
N HIS A 242 -30.62 54.77 4.32
CA HIS A 242 -29.18 54.63 4.42
C HIS A 242 -28.41 55.78 3.73
N GLN A 243 -28.90 56.24 2.57
CA GLN A 243 -28.23 57.25 1.77
C GLN A 243 -28.67 58.68 2.11
N LEU A 244 -27.79 59.46 2.76
CA LEU A 244 -28.06 60.89 3.00
C LEU A 244 -28.13 61.69 1.67
N PRO A 245 -29.02 62.71 1.59
CA PRO A 245 -29.76 63.33 2.69
C PRO A 245 -31.16 62.74 2.94
N ARG A 246 -31.44 61.48 2.56
CA ARG A 246 -32.67 60.80 3.00
C ARG A 246 -32.73 60.76 4.53
N GLY A 247 -33.93 60.95 5.07
CA GLY A 247 -34.24 60.84 6.49
C GLY A 247 -35.24 59.72 6.71
N HIS A 248 -36.23 59.93 7.59
CA HIS A 248 -37.30 58.94 7.82
C HIS A 248 -38.14 58.68 6.57
N SER A 249 -38.30 57.39 6.21
CA SER A 249 -39.13 56.90 5.10
C SER A 249 -40.62 57.22 5.27
N LYS A 250 -41.06 57.53 6.50
CA LYS A 250 -42.46 57.69 6.92
C LYS A 250 -43.28 56.39 6.84
N ASN A 251 -42.62 55.25 6.61
CA ASN A 251 -43.24 53.93 6.70
C ASN A 251 -43.16 53.44 8.15
N GLY A 252 -44.14 53.84 8.95
CA GLY A 252 -44.14 53.59 10.39
C GLY A 252 -43.34 54.61 11.19
N TRP A 253 -43.08 54.26 12.46
CA TRP A 253 -42.31 55.05 13.40
C TRP A 253 -40.95 54.40 13.59
N ASP A 254 -39.87 55.17 13.38
CA ASP A 254 -38.52 54.68 13.54
C ASP A 254 -37.56 55.73 14.13
N ASN A 255 -36.50 55.23 14.78
CA ASN A 255 -35.28 55.97 15.03
C ASN A 255 -34.26 55.63 13.96
N LEU A 256 -33.48 56.61 13.49
CA LEU A 256 -32.44 56.42 12.47
C LEU A 256 -31.10 56.97 12.95
N SER A 257 -30.02 56.26 12.61
CA SER A 257 -28.65 56.67 12.92
C SER A 257 -27.72 56.25 11.80
N TRP A 258 -26.75 57.10 11.50
CA TRP A 258 -25.78 56.88 10.44
C TRP A 258 -24.37 57.04 11.02
N ASN A 259 -23.50 56.08 10.73
CA ASN A 259 -22.07 56.07 11.08
C ASN A 259 -21.75 56.22 12.59
N TYR A 260 -22.70 55.92 13.46
CA TYR A 260 -22.43 55.66 14.87
C TYR A 260 -22.13 54.18 15.06
N ASP A 261 -21.05 53.84 15.77
CA ASP A 261 -20.75 52.43 16.12
C ASP A 261 -21.79 51.85 17.09
N ASN A 262 -22.33 52.68 17.99
CA ASN A 262 -23.48 52.38 18.83
C ASN A 262 -24.52 53.50 18.66
N PRO A 263 -25.74 53.22 18.15
CA PRO A 263 -26.75 54.24 17.89
C PRO A 263 -27.36 54.81 19.18
N PHE A 264 -27.37 54.08 20.30
CA PHE A 264 -27.90 54.52 21.59
C PHE A 264 -27.05 55.60 22.26
N LYS A 265 -25.78 55.78 21.84
CA LYS A 265 -24.98 56.95 22.24
C LYS A 265 -25.72 58.26 21.89
N GLY A 266 -26.22 58.36 20.66
CA GLY A 266 -27.04 59.49 20.23
C GLY A 266 -28.47 59.37 20.77
N TRP A 267 -29.16 58.29 20.38
CA TRP A 267 -30.60 58.15 20.60
C TRP A 267 -31.03 58.18 22.05
N PHE A 268 -30.23 57.62 22.96
CA PHE A 268 -30.58 57.56 24.37
C PHE A 268 -29.70 58.49 25.21
N HIS A 269 -28.38 58.30 25.20
CA HIS A 269 -27.51 58.98 26.16
C HIS A 269 -27.41 60.50 25.93
N GLU A 270 -27.16 60.95 24.69
CA GLU A 270 -27.08 62.37 24.35
C GLU A 270 -28.47 63.03 24.42
N GLU A 271 -29.49 62.41 23.83
CA GLU A 271 -30.84 62.99 23.77
C GLU A 271 -31.59 63.00 25.10
N ARG A 272 -31.33 62.05 26.00
CA ARG A 272 -31.90 62.07 27.35
C ARG A 272 -31.48 63.31 28.13
N VAL A 273 -30.24 63.78 27.95
CA VAL A 273 -29.77 65.04 28.56
C VAL A 273 -30.54 66.21 27.99
N ALA A 274 -30.65 66.30 26.65
CA ALA A 274 -31.42 67.34 25.97
C ALA A 274 -32.90 67.36 26.41
N TYR A 275 -33.50 66.18 26.63
CA TYR A 275 -34.87 66.05 27.12
C TYR A 275 -35.07 66.74 28.48
N PHE A 276 -34.26 66.38 29.48
CA PHE A 276 -34.43 66.92 30.83
C PHE A 276 -34.06 68.41 30.92
N GLU A 277 -33.07 68.86 30.15
CA GLU A 277 -32.76 70.29 30.03
C GLU A 277 -33.92 71.09 29.43
N ALA A 278 -34.56 70.58 28.38
CA ALA A 278 -35.71 71.23 27.77
C ALA A 278 -36.88 71.33 28.75
N ILE A 279 -37.15 70.26 29.52
CA ILE A 279 -38.16 70.28 30.59
C ILE A 279 -37.85 71.36 31.64
N GLU A 280 -36.60 71.46 32.10
CA GLU A 280 -36.19 72.48 33.07
C GLU A 280 -36.36 73.91 32.53
N LYS A 281 -36.08 74.11 31.25
CA LYS A 281 -36.23 75.41 30.56
C LYS A 281 -37.68 75.74 30.18
N GLY A 282 -38.62 74.82 30.34
CA GLY A 282 -40.01 74.99 29.89
C GLY A 282 -40.16 74.93 28.36
N GLU A 283 -39.17 74.37 27.67
CA GLU A 283 -39.15 74.14 26.23
C GLU A 283 -39.79 72.78 25.89
N LYS A 284 -40.14 72.58 24.62
CA LYS A 284 -40.65 71.28 24.16
C LYS A 284 -39.49 70.33 23.84
N PRO A 285 -39.37 69.18 24.50
CA PRO A 285 -38.22 68.29 24.32
C PRO A 285 -38.02 67.79 22.88
N PHE A 286 -39.10 67.55 22.14
CA PHE A 286 -39.02 67.12 20.75
C PHE A 286 -38.38 68.21 19.85
N GLU A 287 -38.72 69.48 20.06
CA GLU A 287 -38.14 70.62 19.33
C GLU A 287 -36.67 70.86 19.75
N ALA A 288 -36.29 70.43 20.96
CA ALA A 288 -34.92 70.44 21.47
C ALA A 288 -34.07 69.24 21.00
N GLY A 289 -34.60 68.40 20.11
CA GLY A 289 -33.86 67.28 19.51
C GLY A 289 -33.90 65.98 20.31
N ALA A 290 -34.78 65.82 21.30
CA ALA A 290 -34.87 64.60 22.12
C ALA A 290 -35.84 63.53 21.56
N GLY A 291 -36.06 63.51 20.24
CA GLY A 291 -37.09 62.70 19.60
C GLY A 291 -36.87 61.20 19.70
N HIS A 292 -35.63 60.73 19.52
CA HIS A 292 -35.29 59.31 19.58
C HIS A 292 -35.37 58.78 21.01
N TYR A 293 -34.90 59.56 21.99
CA TYR A 293 -35.04 59.22 23.41
C TYR A 293 -36.52 59.08 23.77
N MET A 294 -37.33 60.06 23.38
CA MET A 294 -38.78 60.03 23.59
C MET A 294 -39.43 58.79 22.97
N ALA A 295 -38.98 58.33 21.80
CA ALA A 295 -39.48 57.09 21.19
C ALA A 295 -39.12 55.85 22.02
N ILE A 296 -37.85 55.75 22.47
CA ILE A 296 -37.35 54.62 23.27
C ILE A 296 -38.10 54.49 24.59
N VAL A 297 -38.45 55.59 25.27
CA VAL A 297 -39.15 55.56 26.58
C VAL A 297 -40.65 55.86 26.47
N ASN A 298 -41.24 55.85 25.28
CA ASN A 298 -42.67 56.13 25.13
C ASN A 298 -43.50 54.97 25.75
N PRO A 299 -44.37 55.24 26.74
CA PRO A 299 -45.17 54.22 27.42
C PRO A 299 -46.24 53.56 26.52
N ASP A 300 -46.54 54.14 25.36
CA ASP A 300 -47.51 53.60 24.40
C ASP A 300 -46.91 52.57 23.42
N MET A 301 -45.59 52.41 23.41
CA MET A 301 -44.95 51.38 22.60
C MET A 301 -45.29 49.98 23.10
N ARG A 302 -45.54 49.06 22.17
CA ARG A 302 -46.01 47.70 22.43
C ARG A 302 -45.11 46.63 21.82
N ALA A 303 -44.34 46.97 20.80
CA ALA A 303 -43.39 46.08 20.17
C ALA A 303 -42.32 46.88 19.42
N THR A 304 -41.21 46.23 19.10
CA THR A 304 -40.08 46.82 18.38
C THR A 304 -39.58 45.90 17.26
N GLY A 305 -38.86 46.49 16.31
CA GLY A 305 -37.96 45.81 15.39
C GLY A 305 -36.66 46.60 15.24
N PHE A 306 -35.62 45.99 14.67
CA PHE A 306 -34.32 46.61 14.50
C PHE A 306 -33.67 46.15 13.20
N ALA A 307 -32.88 47.02 12.57
CA ALA A 307 -32.11 46.70 11.38
C ALA A 307 -30.79 47.44 11.35
N VAL A 308 -29.81 46.80 10.71
CA VAL A 308 -28.48 47.33 10.45
C VAL A 308 -28.22 47.21 8.95
N ASN A 309 -27.84 48.29 8.29
CA ASN A 309 -27.35 48.27 6.92
C ASN A 309 -25.87 48.65 6.94
N THR A 310 -25.03 47.91 6.20
CA THR A 310 -23.57 48.11 6.16
C THR A 310 -23.06 48.58 4.81
N LYS A 311 -23.98 48.95 3.90
CA LYS A 311 -23.66 49.54 2.60
C LYS A 311 -22.81 50.77 2.81
N ALA A 312 -21.79 50.94 1.98
CA ALA A 312 -20.91 52.09 2.09
C ALA A 312 -21.38 53.21 1.15
N PHE A 313 -21.48 54.43 1.68
CA PHE A 313 -21.71 55.62 0.86
C PHE A 313 -20.78 56.76 1.28
N ARG A 314 -20.68 57.81 0.46
CA ARG A 314 -19.90 59.01 0.79
C ARG A 314 -20.83 60.16 1.13
N TYR A 315 -20.57 60.80 2.26
CA TYR A 315 -21.25 62.02 2.67
C TYR A 315 -20.22 63.04 3.16
N GLN A 316 -20.31 64.27 2.63
CA GLN A 316 -19.37 65.36 2.89
C GLN A 316 -17.88 64.97 2.71
N GLY A 317 -17.59 64.08 1.76
CA GLY A 317 -16.23 63.62 1.44
C GLY A 317 -15.74 62.42 2.25
N TYR A 318 -16.43 62.03 3.32
CA TYR A 318 -16.06 60.90 4.17
C TYR A 318 -16.85 59.63 3.83
N PRO A 319 -16.27 58.43 3.99
CA PRO A 319 -17.00 57.17 3.87
C PRO A 319 -17.83 56.90 5.12
N TRP A 320 -19.10 56.59 4.94
CA TRP A 320 -20.06 56.17 5.96
C TRP A 320 -20.41 54.70 5.68
N ARG A 321 -20.38 53.86 6.71
CA ARG A 321 -20.34 52.39 6.53
C ARG A 321 -21.40 51.62 7.30
N ILE A 322 -22.20 52.30 8.09
CA ILE A 322 -23.23 51.67 8.91
C ILE A 322 -24.41 52.62 9.10
N ALA A 323 -25.61 52.08 9.03
CA ALA A 323 -26.84 52.75 9.41
C ALA A 323 -27.70 51.82 10.25
N HIS A 324 -28.44 52.39 11.20
CA HIS A 324 -29.31 51.66 12.12
C HIS A 324 -30.73 52.20 12.01
N ALA A 325 -31.70 51.30 12.08
CA ALA A 325 -33.10 51.66 12.32
C ALA A 325 -33.67 50.84 13.47
N GLN A 326 -34.41 51.51 14.36
CA GLN A 326 -35.28 50.84 15.32
C GLN A 326 -36.72 51.26 15.03
N THR A 327 -37.59 50.31 14.72
CA THR A 327 -39.01 50.57 14.46
C THR A 327 -39.86 50.25 15.67
N PHE A 328 -40.99 50.95 15.80
CA PHE A 328 -41.88 50.79 16.95
C PHE A 328 -43.34 50.68 16.53
N ALA A 329 -44.10 49.87 17.27
CA ALA A 329 -45.56 49.84 17.16
C ALA A 329 -46.25 50.27 18.45
N THR A 330 -47.41 50.90 18.31
CA THR A 330 -48.32 51.23 19.42
C THR A 330 -49.60 50.40 19.30
N HIS A 331 -50.78 50.99 19.50
CA HIS A 331 -52.07 50.30 19.44
C HIS A 331 -52.53 49.95 18.01
N TRP A 332 -51.79 50.36 16.97
CA TRP A 332 -52.14 50.10 15.57
C TRP A 332 -51.78 48.68 15.10
N MET A 333 -50.91 47.98 15.83
CA MET A 333 -50.53 46.60 15.50
C MET A 333 -51.78 45.72 15.55
N LYS A 334 -51.91 44.85 14.55
CA LYS A 334 -53.04 43.93 14.45
C LYS A 334 -53.11 43.04 15.69
N GLN A 335 -54.30 42.92 16.27
CA GLN A 335 -54.51 42.02 17.40
C GLN A 335 -54.16 40.58 17.00
N GLY A 336 -53.34 39.91 17.82
CA GLY A 336 -52.88 38.56 17.56
C GLY A 336 -51.64 38.46 16.67
N THR A 337 -50.99 39.57 16.30
CA THR A 337 -49.63 39.53 15.72
C THR A 337 -48.69 38.79 16.69
N PRO A 338 -47.95 37.77 16.23
CA PRO A 338 -46.96 37.09 17.06
C PRO A 338 -45.89 38.06 17.58
N LEU A 339 -45.61 37.96 18.88
CA LEU A 339 -44.64 38.76 19.60
C LEU A 339 -43.74 37.82 20.39
N PHE A 340 -42.45 38.12 20.38
CA PHE A 340 -41.44 37.29 21.01
C PHE A 340 -40.64 38.14 22.00
N THR A 341 -40.21 37.57 23.11
CA THR A 341 -39.14 38.17 23.89
C THR A 341 -37.86 38.24 23.05
N VAL A 342 -36.90 39.08 23.45
CA VAL A 342 -35.61 39.17 22.75
C VAL A 342 -34.90 37.81 22.73
N ASP A 343 -34.95 37.07 23.82
CA ASP A 343 -34.33 35.73 23.93
C ASP A 343 -34.99 34.72 22.98
N GLU A 344 -36.33 34.64 22.98
CA GLU A 344 -37.08 33.76 22.07
C GLU A 344 -36.80 34.11 20.61
N TYR A 345 -36.75 35.39 20.27
CA TYR A 345 -36.42 35.83 18.91
C TYR A 345 -35.00 35.47 18.51
N THR A 346 -34.05 35.66 19.42
CA THR A 346 -32.63 35.33 19.23
C THR A 346 -32.43 33.83 19.03
N GLU A 347 -33.09 33.00 19.83
CA GLU A 347 -33.03 31.54 19.69
C GLU A 347 -33.64 31.07 18.35
N ARG A 348 -34.80 31.61 17.97
CA ARG A 348 -35.44 31.32 16.66
C ARG A 348 -34.50 31.65 15.50
N PHE A 349 -33.90 32.83 15.53
CA PHE A 349 -32.97 33.27 14.49
C PHE A 349 -31.70 32.41 14.46
N ASN A 350 -31.05 32.20 15.61
CA ASN A 350 -29.81 31.42 15.67
C ASN A 350 -30.02 29.98 15.24
N THR A 351 -31.14 29.35 15.60
CA THR A 351 -31.49 28.01 15.13
C THR A 351 -31.52 27.93 13.60
N TYR A 352 -32.14 28.90 12.94
CA TYR A 352 -32.19 28.98 11.48
C TYR A 352 -30.80 29.28 10.88
N TYR A 353 -30.14 30.31 11.40
CA TYR A 353 -28.84 30.79 10.93
C TYR A 353 -27.73 29.73 11.08
N ASP A 354 -27.57 29.17 12.27
CA ASP A 354 -26.53 28.17 12.55
C ASP A 354 -26.84 26.85 11.83
N GLY A 355 -28.12 26.49 11.70
CA GLY A 355 -28.56 25.35 10.90
C GLY A 355 -28.15 25.46 9.43
N LEU A 356 -28.34 26.65 8.81
CA LEU A 356 -27.89 26.91 7.44
C LEU A 356 -26.37 26.94 7.34
N LYS A 357 -25.65 27.61 8.24
CA LYS A 357 -24.18 27.62 8.23
C LYS A 357 -23.61 26.20 8.34
N HIS A 358 -24.16 25.38 9.23
CA HIS A 358 -23.78 23.98 9.36
C HIS A 358 -24.09 23.18 8.09
N ALA A 359 -25.27 23.37 7.47
CA ALA A 359 -25.64 22.69 6.23
C ALA A 359 -24.80 23.14 5.02
N ILE A 360 -24.35 24.39 4.97
CA ILE A 360 -23.41 24.89 3.94
C ILE A 360 -22.05 24.19 4.08
N GLU A 361 -21.55 24.06 5.31
CA GLU A 361 -20.24 23.46 5.57
C GLU A 361 -20.25 21.93 5.37
N PHE A 362 -21.24 21.25 5.95
CA PHE A 362 -21.25 19.79 6.05
C PHE A 362 -22.27 19.12 5.14
N GLY A 363 -23.22 19.86 4.56
CA GLY A 363 -24.36 19.29 3.85
C GLY A 363 -25.35 18.59 4.78
N ASP A 364 -26.39 18.01 4.18
CA ASP A 364 -27.41 17.28 4.90
C ASP A 364 -26.84 16.03 5.61
N ALA A 365 -27.20 15.83 6.87
CA ALA A 365 -26.69 14.72 7.69
C ALA A 365 -27.06 13.34 7.14
N THR A 366 -28.28 13.19 6.61
CA THR A 366 -28.77 11.94 6.01
C THR A 366 -28.02 11.64 4.72
N LYS A 367 -27.76 12.66 3.89
CA LYS A 367 -26.98 12.53 2.66
C LYS A 367 -25.51 12.17 2.96
N ARG A 368 -24.91 12.74 4.01
CA ARG A 368 -23.57 12.33 4.48
C ARG A 368 -23.51 10.87 4.89
N GLN A 369 -24.46 10.43 5.72
CA GLN A 369 -24.56 9.03 6.14
C GLN A 369 -24.75 8.10 4.94
N THR A 370 -25.60 8.50 3.99
CA THR A 370 -25.82 7.72 2.76
C THR A 370 -24.53 7.58 1.95
N LEU A 371 -23.74 8.64 1.82
CA LEU A 371 -22.44 8.57 1.14
C LEU A 371 -21.50 7.57 1.83
N GLU A 372 -21.36 7.66 3.16
CA GLU A 372 -20.52 6.74 3.94
C GLU A 372 -20.96 5.27 3.75
N GLU A 373 -22.26 5.00 3.77
CA GLU A 373 -22.81 3.67 3.50
C GLU A 373 -22.48 3.19 2.08
N ARG A 374 -22.55 4.07 1.07
CA ARG A 374 -22.20 3.72 -0.32
C ARG A 374 -20.71 3.50 -0.52
N GLU A 375 -19.85 4.27 0.13
CA GLU A 375 -18.41 4.02 0.15
C GLU A 375 -18.09 2.67 0.81
N GLY A 376 -18.79 2.33 1.89
CA GLY A 376 -18.70 1.00 2.51
C GLY A 376 -19.17 -0.15 1.59
N ASP A 377 -20.15 0.09 0.71
CA ASP A 377 -20.57 -0.88 -0.29
C ASP A 377 -19.53 -1.05 -1.42
N VAL A 378 -18.84 0.03 -1.82
CA VAL A 378 -17.71 -0.03 -2.75
C VAL A 378 -16.61 -0.94 -2.18
N ASP A 379 -16.19 -0.71 -0.93
CA ASP A 379 -15.18 -1.52 -0.25
C ASP A 379 -15.53 -3.01 -0.23
N LYS A 380 -16.79 -3.35 0.06
CA LYS A 380 -17.27 -4.75 0.04
C LYS A 380 -17.20 -5.34 -1.36
N ALA A 381 -17.62 -4.58 -2.37
CA ALA A 381 -17.58 -5.02 -3.76
C ALA A 381 -16.14 -5.24 -4.26
N GLU A 382 -15.18 -4.39 -3.86
CA GLU A 382 -13.76 -4.57 -4.19
C GLU A 382 -13.18 -5.86 -3.59
N ARG A 383 -13.44 -6.12 -2.30
CA ARG A 383 -13.02 -7.38 -1.65
C ARG A 383 -13.66 -8.61 -2.31
N THR A 384 -14.92 -8.50 -2.71
CA THR A 384 -15.62 -9.60 -3.40
C THR A 384 -14.99 -9.87 -4.77
N LEU A 385 -14.64 -8.82 -5.51
CA LEU A 385 -13.95 -8.94 -6.79
C LEU A 385 -12.55 -9.56 -6.64
N GLU A 386 -11.79 -9.16 -5.63
CA GLU A 386 -10.48 -9.74 -5.33
C GLU A 386 -10.60 -11.25 -5.03
N ALA A 387 -11.55 -11.63 -4.17
CA ALA A 387 -11.81 -13.03 -3.86
C ALA A 387 -12.23 -13.83 -5.10
N ALA A 388 -13.10 -13.28 -5.94
CA ALA A 388 -13.55 -13.93 -7.18
C ALA A 388 -12.41 -14.13 -8.19
N ARG A 389 -11.50 -13.15 -8.31
CA ARG A 389 -10.29 -13.28 -9.15
C ARG A 389 -9.32 -14.33 -8.61
N ALA A 390 -9.13 -14.38 -7.29
CA ALA A 390 -8.30 -15.39 -6.65
C ALA A 390 -8.86 -16.80 -6.84
N LEU A 391 -10.18 -16.98 -6.73
CA LEU A 391 -10.86 -18.24 -7.01
C LEU A 391 -10.63 -18.67 -8.46
N ARG A 392 -10.86 -17.79 -9.43
CA ARG A 392 -10.63 -18.08 -10.85
C ARG A 392 -9.19 -18.53 -11.12
N ALA A 393 -8.20 -17.86 -10.54
CA ALA A 393 -6.80 -18.24 -10.67
C ALA A 393 -6.51 -19.64 -10.08
N ALA A 394 -7.15 -19.98 -8.95
CA ALA A 394 -7.04 -21.30 -8.35
C ALA A 394 -7.73 -22.39 -9.19
N GLU A 395 -8.86 -22.10 -9.82
CA GLU A 395 -9.53 -23.00 -10.78
C GLU A 395 -8.67 -23.28 -12.01
N GLU A 396 -8.05 -22.23 -12.58
CA GLU A 396 -7.09 -22.36 -13.69
C GLU A 396 -5.86 -23.18 -13.29
N LEU A 397 -5.37 -23.01 -12.06
CA LEU A 397 -4.26 -23.80 -11.54
C LEU A 397 -4.64 -25.27 -11.38
N VAL A 398 -5.83 -25.58 -10.87
CA VAL A 398 -6.32 -26.98 -10.77
C VAL A 398 -6.37 -27.61 -12.15
N ALA A 399 -6.96 -26.94 -13.15
CA ALA A 399 -7.00 -27.45 -14.53
C ALA A 399 -5.59 -27.71 -15.09
N LYS A 400 -4.63 -26.83 -14.80
CA LYS A 400 -3.21 -27.03 -15.17
C LYS A 400 -2.60 -28.25 -14.47
N ARG A 401 -2.84 -28.45 -13.17
CA ARG A 401 -2.33 -29.61 -12.42
C ARG A 401 -2.95 -30.92 -12.89
N GLU A 402 -4.21 -30.92 -13.32
CA GLU A 402 -4.86 -32.08 -13.94
C GLU A 402 -4.15 -32.48 -15.24
N GLN A 403 -3.78 -31.50 -16.10
CA GLN A 403 -2.99 -31.75 -17.31
C GLN A 403 -1.59 -32.29 -17.00
N GLU A 404 -0.89 -31.70 -16.03
CA GLU A 404 0.43 -32.16 -15.60
C GLU A 404 0.39 -33.59 -15.04
N LEU A 405 -0.66 -33.93 -14.29
CA LEU A 405 -0.88 -35.29 -13.80
C LEU A 405 -1.12 -36.28 -14.95
N SER A 406 -1.93 -35.90 -15.95
CA SER A 406 -2.14 -36.73 -17.15
C SER A 406 -0.83 -36.98 -17.89
N ALA A 407 -0.05 -35.91 -18.14
CA ALA A 407 1.26 -36.00 -18.80
C ALA A 407 2.24 -36.86 -17.98
N ALA A 408 2.24 -36.75 -16.65
CA ALA A 408 3.07 -37.58 -15.78
C ALA A 408 2.68 -39.07 -15.87
N LYS A 409 1.37 -39.37 -15.91
CA LYS A 409 0.86 -40.75 -16.06
C LYS A 409 1.25 -41.34 -17.42
N GLU A 410 1.19 -40.56 -18.48
CA GLU A 410 1.59 -40.98 -19.83
C GLU A 410 3.11 -41.20 -19.95
N ALA A 411 3.92 -40.32 -19.35
CA ALA A 411 5.38 -40.39 -19.43
C ALA A 411 6.00 -41.45 -18.49
N GLN A 412 5.32 -41.77 -17.38
CA GLN A 412 5.87 -42.63 -16.33
C GLN A 412 6.32 -44.02 -16.81
N PRO A 413 5.52 -44.79 -17.58
CA PRO A 413 5.92 -46.13 -18.01
C PRO A 413 7.22 -46.13 -18.81
N ALA A 414 7.33 -45.24 -19.82
CA ALA A 414 8.52 -45.14 -20.66
C ALA A 414 9.76 -44.72 -19.86
N ARG A 415 9.61 -43.76 -18.94
CA ARG A 415 10.71 -43.30 -18.09
C ARG A 415 11.14 -44.36 -17.09
N GLN A 416 10.20 -45.13 -16.53
CA GLN A 416 10.51 -46.26 -15.65
C GLN A 416 11.28 -47.35 -16.39
N THR A 417 10.82 -47.76 -17.57
CA THR A 417 11.54 -48.75 -18.39
C THR A 417 12.95 -48.30 -18.71
N ALA A 418 13.13 -47.05 -19.17
CA ALA A 418 14.45 -46.51 -19.47
C ALA A 418 15.37 -46.47 -18.23
N ALA A 419 14.83 -46.12 -17.05
CA ALA A 419 15.59 -46.12 -15.80
C ALA A 419 15.96 -47.53 -15.32
N GLU A 420 15.09 -48.53 -15.51
CA GLU A 420 15.36 -49.93 -15.19
C GLU A 420 16.43 -50.54 -16.11
N GLU A 421 16.38 -50.21 -17.41
CA GLU A 421 17.41 -50.57 -18.39
C GLU A 421 18.75 -49.93 -18.04
N ALA A 422 18.77 -48.63 -17.71
CA ALA A 422 19.97 -47.91 -17.32
C ALA A 422 20.58 -48.47 -16.02
N LEU A 423 19.75 -48.81 -15.02
CA LEU A 423 20.22 -49.43 -13.78
C LEU A 423 20.83 -50.81 -14.03
N THR A 424 20.23 -51.60 -14.93
CA THR A 424 20.76 -52.92 -15.31
C THR A 424 22.12 -52.77 -16.00
N ALA A 425 22.25 -51.84 -16.94
CA ALA A 425 23.50 -51.55 -17.62
C ALA A 425 24.59 -51.04 -16.66
N ALA A 426 24.25 -50.16 -15.72
CA ALA A 426 25.18 -49.63 -14.73
C ALA A 426 25.69 -50.74 -13.78
N LYS A 427 24.82 -51.67 -13.36
CA LYS A 427 25.22 -52.83 -12.54
C LYS A 427 26.18 -53.75 -13.29
N GLN A 428 25.90 -54.03 -14.57
CA GLN A 428 26.82 -54.84 -15.38
C GLN A 428 28.19 -54.15 -15.53
N ALA A 429 28.21 -52.85 -15.81
CA ALA A 429 29.45 -52.08 -15.90
C ALA A 429 30.23 -52.07 -14.56
N GLN A 430 29.53 -52.03 -13.42
CA GLN A 430 30.14 -52.15 -12.10
C GLN A 430 30.77 -53.53 -11.89
N GLU A 431 30.10 -54.61 -12.27
CA GLU A 431 30.63 -55.98 -12.18
C GLU A 431 31.87 -56.14 -13.07
N ASP A 432 31.82 -55.64 -14.30
CA ASP A 432 32.95 -55.67 -15.24
C ASP A 432 34.14 -54.85 -14.70
N ALA A 433 33.88 -53.66 -14.16
CA ALA A 433 34.90 -52.83 -13.52
C ALA A 433 35.48 -53.48 -12.26
N ALA A 434 34.67 -54.17 -11.47
CA ALA A 434 35.12 -54.90 -10.29
C ALA A 434 36.01 -56.09 -10.66
N ALA A 435 35.64 -56.85 -11.71
CA ALA A 435 36.46 -57.93 -12.25
C ALA A 435 37.80 -57.41 -12.80
N ALA A 436 37.78 -56.29 -13.53
CA ALA A 436 38.98 -55.63 -14.03
C ALA A 436 39.89 -55.13 -12.88
N ALA A 437 39.31 -54.51 -11.85
CA ALA A 437 40.04 -54.05 -10.68
C ALA A 437 40.65 -55.22 -9.88
N ALA A 438 39.91 -56.32 -9.70
CA ALA A 438 40.42 -57.52 -9.05
C ALA A 438 41.58 -58.15 -9.84
N THR A 439 41.47 -58.20 -11.17
CA THR A 439 42.54 -58.69 -12.06
C THR A 439 43.77 -57.80 -11.99
N ALA A 440 43.60 -56.48 -12.05
CA ALA A 440 44.70 -55.52 -11.95
C ALA A 440 45.39 -55.57 -10.58
N LYS A 441 44.61 -55.74 -9.50
CA LYS A 441 45.13 -55.93 -8.13
C LYS A 441 45.94 -57.22 -7.99
N ALA A 442 45.46 -58.32 -8.56
CA ALA A 442 46.21 -59.58 -8.59
C ALA A 442 47.53 -59.42 -9.37
N ALA A 443 47.50 -58.82 -10.55
CA ALA A 443 48.68 -58.53 -11.35
C ALA A 443 49.67 -57.59 -10.63
N ALA A 444 49.18 -56.58 -9.91
CA ALA A 444 50.01 -55.70 -9.09
C ALA A 444 50.66 -56.45 -7.92
N ALA A 445 49.95 -57.38 -7.27
CA ALA A 445 50.50 -58.23 -6.23
C ALA A 445 51.57 -59.20 -6.77
N GLU A 446 51.33 -59.80 -7.94
CA GLU A 446 52.31 -60.65 -8.63
C GLU A 446 53.56 -59.86 -9.06
N ALA A 447 53.39 -58.67 -9.61
CA ALA A 447 54.50 -57.80 -10.01
C ALA A 447 55.33 -57.32 -8.81
N ARG A 448 54.67 -57.03 -7.67
CA ARG A 448 55.35 -56.76 -6.39
C ARG A 448 56.16 -57.97 -5.94
N ALA A 449 55.56 -59.16 -5.90
CA ALA A 449 56.26 -60.38 -5.53
C ALA A 449 57.42 -60.73 -6.47
N ALA A 450 57.30 -60.47 -7.77
CA ALA A 450 58.37 -60.64 -8.75
C ALA A 450 59.53 -59.65 -8.51
N THR A 451 59.22 -58.40 -8.16
CA THR A 451 60.22 -57.40 -7.78
C THR A 451 60.94 -57.81 -6.51
N GLU A 452 60.21 -58.23 -5.46
CA GLU A 452 60.79 -58.74 -4.21
C GLU A 452 61.73 -59.94 -4.45
N ARG A 453 61.38 -60.85 -5.36
CA ARG A 453 62.24 -61.98 -5.76
C ARG A 453 63.50 -61.52 -6.49
N ALA A 454 63.37 -60.64 -7.47
CA ALA A 454 64.51 -60.10 -8.21
C ALA A 454 65.48 -59.34 -7.27
N GLU A 455 64.93 -58.57 -6.32
CA GLU A 455 65.70 -57.90 -5.28
C GLU A 455 66.37 -58.89 -4.33
N ALA A 456 65.66 -59.95 -3.91
CA ALA A 456 66.21 -60.98 -3.04
C ALA A 456 67.37 -61.77 -3.69
N GLU A 457 67.32 -62.00 -5.00
CA GLU A 457 68.40 -62.62 -5.78
C GLU A 457 69.61 -61.69 -5.96
N TYR A 458 69.38 -60.38 -6.13
CA TYR A 458 70.46 -59.39 -6.30
C TYR A 458 71.16 -59.00 -4.98
N LYS A 459 70.39 -58.86 -3.89
CA LYS A 459 70.86 -58.39 -2.58
C LYS A 459 72.11 -59.11 -2.02
N PRO A 460 72.22 -60.45 -2.03
CA PRO A 460 73.40 -61.13 -1.47
C PRO A 460 74.68 -60.91 -2.28
N VAL A 461 74.57 -60.60 -3.58
CA VAL A 461 75.73 -60.39 -4.49
C VAL A 461 75.98 -58.90 -4.80
N GLN A 462 75.20 -58.00 -4.20
CA GLN A 462 75.21 -56.56 -4.47
C GLN A 462 76.60 -55.92 -4.25
N ALA A 463 77.29 -56.29 -3.16
CA ALA A 463 78.59 -55.74 -2.84
C ALA A 463 79.69 -56.19 -3.81
N GLU A 464 79.62 -57.43 -4.28
CA GLU A 464 80.56 -58.01 -5.24
C GLU A 464 80.30 -57.52 -6.68
N CYS A 465 79.04 -57.32 -7.06
CA CYS A 465 78.69 -56.67 -8.31
C CYS A 465 79.12 -55.20 -8.37
N ALA A 466 79.16 -54.51 -7.22
CA ALA A 466 79.63 -53.12 -7.13
C ALA A 466 81.16 -53.01 -7.26
N THR A 467 81.93 -54.01 -6.82
CA THR A 467 83.40 -54.02 -6.96
C THR A 467 83.85 -54.39 -8.37
N LEU A 468 83.12 -55.27 -9.07
CA LEU A 468 83.36 -55.60 -10.48
C LEU A 468 83.05 -54.44 -11.44
N ALA A 469 82.16 -53.52 -11.06
CA ALA A 469 81.84 -52.33 -11.83
C ALA A 469 82.72 -51.10 -11.50
N ALA A 470 83.66 -51.23 -10.56
CA ALA A 470 84.61 -50.16 -10.25
C ALA A 470 85.62 -50.04 -11.41
N PRO A 471 85.91 -48.83 -11.93
CA PRO A 471 86.78 -48.69 -13.08
C PRO A 471 88.19 -49.19 -12.75
N GLU A 472 88.69 -50.15 -13.53
CA GLU A 472 90.13 -50.32 -13.66
C GLU A 472 90.70 -48.97 -14.09
N LYS A 473 91.63 -48.45 -13.29
CA LYS A 473 92.54 -47.38 -13.71
C LYS A 473 93.37 -47.95 -14.86
N ASP A 474 92.87 -47.86 -16.10
CA ASP A 474 93.65 -47.72 -17.33
C ASP A 474 92.72 -47.61 -18.57
N GLY A 475 92.43 -46.37 -18.97
CA GLY A 475 92.56 -45.91 -20.35
C GLY A 475 91.86 -46.61 -21.52
N SER A 476 90.77 -47.39 -21.36
CA SER A 476 90.03 -47.95 -22.51
C SER A 476 88.56 -47.51 -22.58
N SER A 477 88.17 -46.98 -23.74
CA SER A 477 86.99 -46.16 -24.05
C SER A 477 85.63 -46.90 -24.06
N THR A 478 85.50 -48.07 -23.42
CA THR A 478 84.22 -48.82 -23.34
C THR A 478 83.60 -48.83 -21.93
N GLY A 479 84.32 -48.38 -20.89
CA GLY A 479 83.85 -48.38 -19.49
C GLY A 479 82.85 -47.28 -19.11
N GLY A 480 82.48 -46.38 -20.02
CA GLY A 480 81.65 -45.20 -19.73
C GLY A 480 80.14 -45.46 -19.57
N ILE A 481 79.63 -46.62 -19.99
CA ILE A 481 78.18 -46.92 -19.95
C ILE A 481 77.79 -47.64 -18.64
N ILE A 482 78.75 -48.34 -18.00
CA ILE A 482 78.48 -49.31 -16.93
C ILE A 482 78.44 -48.64 -15.55
N ALA A 483 79.27 -47.61 -15.31
CA ALA A 483 79.26 -46.84 -14.06
C ALA A 483 77.91 -46.09 -13.83
N GLY A 484 77.23 -45.68 -14.90
CA GLY A 484 75.90 -45.04 -14.81
C GLY A 484 74.78 -46.02 -14.43
N VAL A 485 74.93 -47.31 -14.77
CA VAL A 485 73.92 -48.36 -14.56
C VAL A 485 73.85 -48.80 -13.09
N VAL A 486 74.99 -48.81 -12.39
CA VAL A 486 75.12 -49.26 -10.98
C VAL A 486 74.83 -48.15 -9.97
N LEU A 487 75.27 -46.91 -10.23
CA LEU A 487 74.98 -45.75 -9.35
C LEU A 487 73.51 -45.32 -9.39
N GLY A 488 72.82 -45.46 -10.53
CA GLY A 488 71.38 -45.22 -10.63
C GLY A 488 70.53 -46.19 -9.78
N LEU A 489 71.08 -47.34 -9.39
CA LEU A 489 70.39 -48.40 -8.66
C LEU A 489 70.36 -48.19 -7.14
N LEU A 490 71.36 -47.51 -6.57
CA LEU A 490 71.33 -47.11 -5.14
C LEU A 490 70.18 -46.14 -4.85
N ALA A 491 69.75 -45.36 -5.83
CA ALA A 491 68.57 -44.49 -5.72
C ALA A 491 67.24 -45.25 -5.89
N ILE A 492 67.19 -46.30 -6.72
CA ILE A 492 65.95 -47.07 -6.99
C ILE A 492 65.62 -48.03 -5.84
N VAL A 493 66.62 -48.74 -5.29
CA VAL A 493 66.44 -49.64 -4.13
C VAL A 493 66.12 -48.86 -2.84
N GLY A 494 66.59 -47.62 -2.71
CA GLY A 494 66.25 -46.73 -1.59
C GLY A 494 64.80 -46.21 -1.60
N ILE A 495 64.14 -46.18 -2.77
CA ILE A 495 62.76 -45.67 -2.92
C ILE A 495 61.73 -46.77 -2.61
N VAL A 496 62.03 -48.05 -2.89
CA VAL A 496 61.11 -49.19 -2.62
C VAL A 496 60.91 -49.44 -1.12
N VAL A 497 61.91 -49.13 -0.28
CA VAL A 497 61.80 -49.24 1.19
C VAL A 497 60.96 -48.10 1.80
N ALA A 498 60.75 -46.98 1.10
CA ALA A 498 60.06 -45.80 1.63
C ALA A 498 58.54 -45.78 1.38
N THR A 499 57.97 -46.70 0.59
CA THR A 499 56.55 -46.67 0.21
C THR A 499 55.74 -47.85 0.77
N ASN A 500 55.94 -48.16 2.05
CA ASN A 500 55.03 -49.02 2.81
C ASN A 500 54.11 -48.14 3.70
N PRO A 501 52.98 -47.60 3.20
CA PRO A 501 51.98 -46.94 4.03
C PRO A 501 51.08 -48.01 4.67
N GLY A 502 51.70 -48.87 5.48
CA GLY A 502 51.06 -49.98 6.17
C GLY A 502 51.07 -49.82 7.68
N VAL A 503 51.30 -48.62 8.23
CA VAL A 503 51.10 -48.28 9.65
C VAL A 503 50.78 -46.78 9.78
N LEU A 504 49.50 -46.41 9.65
CA LEU A 504 48.85 -45.32 10.38
C LEU A 504 47.35 -45.33 10.08
N ASN A 505 46.66 -46.08 10.92
CA ASN A 505 45.22 -46.07 11.09
C ASN A 505 44.83 -44.84 11.94
N MET A 506 43.62 -44.32 11.71
CA MET A 506 42.80 -43.44 12.57
C MET A 506 43.18 -41.95 12.65
N PHE A 507 42.63 -41.13 11.75
CA PHE A 507 41.53 -40.18 11.99
C PHE A 507 40.91 -39.73 10.66
#